data_AF-A0A924PUK1-F1
#
_entry.id   AF-A0A924PUK1-F1
#
_cell.length_a   1.000
_cell.length_b   1.000
_cell.length_c   1.000
_cell.angle_alpha   90.00
_cell.angle_beta   90.00
_cell.angle_gamma   90.00
#
_symmetry.space_group_name_H-M   'P 1'
#
loop_
_entity.id
_entity.type
_entity.pdbx_description
1 polymer ?
#
loop_
_entity_poly.entity_id
_entity_poly.type
_entity_poly.pdbx_seq_one_letter_code
_entity_poly.pdbx_strand_id
1 'polypeptide(L)'
;MSVTDRLWPTGPVDLPPEAGNLTASRYEPDEQWLQQASAELQKAALWRWFATHLEDPRDAVPHSEDDDDYLWGDDEPVLADRALNERFGALVPNTVVREVLSAIRNEVGNEWAYKRMDKAGA
;
A
#
# COMPACT_ATOMS: atom_id res chain seq x y z
N MET A 1 10.18 -11.19 7.53
CA MET A 1 8.88 -10.54 7.80
C MET A 1 8.88 -9.25 7.03
N SER A 2 8.00 -9.10 6.05
CA SER A 2 7.89 -7.87 5.29
C SER A 2 7.38 -6.75 6.19
N VAL A 3 7.82 -5.51 5.95
CA VAL A 3 7.37 -4.32 6.68
C VAL A 3 5.83 -4.21 6.71
N THR A 4 5.18 -4.61 5.63
CA THR A 4 3.73 -4.71 5.49
C THR A 4 3.03 -5.70 6.44
N ASP A 5 3.75 -6.69 6.98
CA ASP A 5 3.23 -7.64 7.98
C ASP A 5 3.28 -7.05 9.41
N ARG A 6 4.22 -6.12 9.67
CA ARG A 6 4.39 -5.45 10.97
C ARG A 6 3.49 -4.22 11.15
N LEU A 7 3.12 -3.61 10.03
CA LEU A 7 2.34 -2.39 9.94
C LEU A 7 0.86 -2.53 10.35
N TRP A 8 0.40 -3.76 10.60
CA TRP A 8 -1.00 -4.04 10.84
C TRP A 8 -1.31 -4.24 12.34
N PRO A 9 -1.99 -3.29 13.02
CA PRO A 9 -2.14 -3.32 14.48
C PRO A 9 -3.10 -4.39 15.03
N THR A 10 -3.97 -4.99 14.20
CA THR A 10 -5.06 -5.88 14.65
C THR A 10 -5.03 -7.32 14.11
N GLY A 11 -3.92 -7.75 13.50
CA GLY A 11 -3.79 -9.03 12.79
C GLY A 11 -4.53 -9.11 11.43
N PRO A 12 -4.04 -9.93 10.47
CA PRO A 12 -4.55 -9.96 9.10
C PRO A 12 -6.07 -10.22 9.09
N VAL A 13 -6.84 -9.19 8.74
CA VAL A 13 -8.28 -9.33 8.52
C VAL A 13 -8.46 -10.07 7.19
N ASP A 14 -9.05 -11.25 7.25
CA ASP A 14 -9.43 -12.00 6.05
C ASP A 14 -10.50 -11.23 5.29
N LEU A 15 -10.08 -10.66 4.16
CA LEU A 15 -11.00 -10.01 3.23
C LEU A 15 -11.86 -11.08 2.55
N PRO A 16 -13.17 -10.85 2.40
CA PRO A 16 -14.02 -11.77 1.64
C PRO A 16 -13.65 -11.72 0.14
N PRO A 17 -13.97 -12.75 -0.65
CA PRO A 17 -13.76 -12.73 -2.10
C PRO A 17 -14.57 -11.62 -2.80
N GLU A 18 -15.64 -11.14 -2.18
CA GLU A 18 -16.43 -9.98 -2.64
C GLU A 18 -15.63 -8.67 -2.59
N ALA A 19 -14.57 -8.63 -1.77
CA ALA A 19 -13.70 -7.48 -1.68
C ALA A 19 -12.85 -7.29 -2.94
N GLY A 20 -12.83 -8.24 -3.88
CA GLY A 20 -12.05 -8.16 -5.11
C GLY A 20 -11.12 -9.37 -5.27
N ASN A 21 -10.21 -9.28 -6.23
CA ASN A 21 -9.35 -10.41 -6.58
C ASN A 21 -8.15 -10.56 -5.62
N LEU A 22 -8.35 -11.26 -4.51
CA LEU A 22 -7.34 -11.46 -3.45
C LEU A 22 -6.10 -12.25 -3.90
N THR A 23 -6.20 -13.01 -4.98
CA THR A 23 -5.09 -13.81 -5.53
C THR A 23 -4.32 -13.07 -6.62
N ALA A 24 -4.78 -11.89 -7.04
CA ALA A 24 -4.05 -11.06 -7.99
C ALA A 24 -2.73 -10.56 -7.40
N SER A 25 -1.69 -10.50 -8.23
CA SER A 25 -0.39 -9.93 -7.85
C SER A 25 -0.49 -8.46 -7.44
N ARG A 26 -1.45 -7.73 -8.04
CA ARG A 26 -1.89 -6.39 -7.64
C ARG A 26 -3.35 -6.51 -7.21
N TYR A 27 -3.58 -6.46 -5.90
CA TYR A 27 -4.93 -6.55 -5.37
C TYR A 27 -5.67 -5.25 -5.64
N GLU A 28 -6.80 -5.31 -6.33
CA GLU A 28 -7.71 -4.19 -6.51
C GLU A 28 -9.02 -4.46 -5.79
N PRO A 29 -9.39 -3.61 -4.81
CA PRO A 29 -10.64 -3.79 -4.11
C PRO A 29 -11.84 -3.39 -4.99
N ASP A 30 -12.95 -4.12 -4.86
CA ASP A 30 -14.20 -3.73 -5.51
C ASP A 30 -14.76 -2.44 -4.89
N GLU A 31 -15.00 -1.42 -5.71
CA GLU A 31 -15.38 -0.08 -5.25
C GLU A 31 -16.76 -0.07 -4.58
N GLN A 32 -17.71 -0.89 -5.05
CA GLN A 32 -19.05 -0.96 -4.48
C GLN A 32 -19.03 -1.67 -3.14
N TRP A 33 -18.32 -2.79 -3.04
CA TRP A 33 -18.10 -3.49 -1.78
C TRP A 33 -17.37 -2.59 -0.78
N LEU A 34 -16.30 -1.92 -1.21
CA LEU A 34 -15.47 -1.08 -0.34
C LEU A 34 -16.29 0.06 0.29
N GLN A 35 -17.20 0.68 -0.47
CA GLN A 35 -18.11 1.71 0.05
C GLN A 35 -19.08 1.19 1.11
N GLN A 36 -19.50 -0.08 1.02
CA GLN A 36 -20.45 -0.69 1.96
C GLN A 36 -19.77 -1.43 3.12
N ALA A 37 -18.48 -1.73 2.99
CA ALA A 37 -17.70 -2.45 3.99
C ALA A 37 -17.53 -1.64 5.28
N SER A 38 -17.38 -2.35 6.39
CA SER A 38 -17.03 -1.74 7.69
C SER A 38 -15.68 -1.05 7.63
N ALA A 39 -15.46 -0.03 8.45
CA ALA A 39 -14.20 0.71 8.50
C ALA A 39 -12.96 -0.19 8.68
N GLU A 40 -13.07 -1.29 9.45
CA GLU A 40 -11.97 -2.27 9.60
C GLU A 40 -11.65 -3.00 8.29
N LEU A 41 -12.67 -3.44 7.55
CA LEU A 41 -12.52 -4.10 6.24
C LEU A 41 -12.00 -3.12 5.18
N GLN A 42 -12.46 -1.87 5.22
CA GLN A 42 -11.95 -0.80 4.36
C GLN A 42 -10.44 -0.60 4.60
N LYS A 43 -10.03 -0.48 5.86
CA LYS A 43 -8.60 -0.39 6.21
C LYS A 43 -7.81 -1.59 5.66
N ALA A 44 -8.37 -2.80 5.76
CA ALA A 44 -7.73 -4.03 5.28
C ALA A 44 -7.53 -4.04 3.77
N ALA A 45 -8.56 -3.62 3.03
CA ALA A 45 -8.50 -3.51 1.59
C ALA A 45 -7.48 -2.44 1.15
N LEU A 46 -7.50 -1.26 1.78
CA LEU A 46 -6.54 -0.17 1.50
C LEU A 46 -5.09 -0.64 1.73
N TRP A 47 -4.84 -1.31 2.86
CA TRP A 47 -3.54 -1.87 3.19
C TRP A 47 -3.07 -2.93 2.20
N ARG A 48 -3.96 -3.86 1.82
CA ARG A 48 -3.61 -4.91 0.87
C ARG A 48 -3.32 -4.33 -0.51
N TRP A 49 -4.09 -3.32 -0.94
CA TRP A 49 -3.81 -2.60 -2.17
C TRP A 49 -2.42 -1.95 -2.10
N PHE A 50 -2.13 -1.24 -1.00
CA PHE A 50 -0.84 -0.62 -0.75
C PHE A 50 0.32 -1.62 -0.80
N ALA A 51 0.22 -2.73 -0.07
CA ALA A 51 1.26 -3.76 0.00
C ALA A 51 1.53 -4.49 -1.33
N THR A 52 0.56 -4.48 -2.25
CA THR A 52 0.68 -5.13 -3.56
C THR A 52 1.10 -4.16 -4.66
N HIS A 53 0.89 -2.85 -4.47
CA HIS A 53 1.23 -1.82 -5.44
C HIS A 53 2.53 -1.08 -5.14
N LEU A 54 2.84 -0.92 -3.86
CA LEU A 54 3.95 -0.15 -3.35
C LEU A 54 4.84 -1.05 -2.50
N GLU A 55 6.13 -0.77 -2.52
CA GLU A 55 7.14 -1.44 -1.72
C GLU A 55 8.11 -0.42 -1.11
N ASP A 56 8.81 -0.85 -0.06
CA ASP A 56 9.79 -0.01 0.62
C ASP A 56 10.87 0.41 -0.39
N PRO A 57 11.20 1.71 -0.48
CA PRO A 57 12.24 2.17 -1.40
C PRO A 57 13.59 1.48 -1.18
N ARG A 58 13.89 0.99 0.03
CA ARG A 58 15.11 0.22 0.32
C ARG A 58 15.15 -1.13 -0.39
N ASP A 59 13.98 -1.73 -0.63
CA ASP A 59 13.84 -3.01 -1.33
C ASP A 59 13.72 -2.80 -2.85
N ALA A 60 13.08 -1.72 -3.30
CA ALA A 60 12.85 -1.42 -4.72
C ALA A 60 14.03 -0.71 -5.42
N VAL A 61 14.76 0.13 -4.69
CA VAL A 61 15.73 1.06 -5.25
C VAL A 61 17.11 0.78 -4.65
N PRO A 62 18.17 0.66 -5.48
CA PRO A 62 19.52 0.59 -4.93
C PRO A 62 19.81 1.86 -4.12
N HIS A 63 20.22 1.69 -2.87
CA HIS A 63 20.65 2.79 -2.02
C HIS A 63 22.18 2.81 -1.95
N SER A 64 22.77 3.99 -1.82
CA SER A 64 24.20 4.10 -1.52
C SER A 64 24.42 4.00 -0.01
N GLU A 65 25.25 3.03 0.41
CA GLU A 65 25.57 2.81 1.84
C GLU A 65 26.26 4.01 2.51
N ASP A 66 26.83 4.93 1.73
CA ASP A 66 27.57 6.11 2.21
C ASP A 66 26.70 7.33 2.57
N ASP A 67 25.56 7.55 1.90
CA ASP A 67 24.77 8.79 2.04
C ASP A 67 23.33 8.55 2.54
N ASP A 68 22.94 7.29 2.78
CA ASP A 68 21.55 6.87 3.09
C ASP A 68 20.53 7.36 2.04
N ASP A 69 21.01 7.74 0.85
CA ASP A 69 20.19 8.31 -0.21
C ASP A 69 19.78 7.23 -1.23
N TYR A 70 18.54 7.32 -1.69
CA TYR A 70 17.93 6.39 -2.61
C TYR A 70 18.27 6.79 -4.05
N LEU A 71 18.85 5.87 -4.83
CA LEU A 71 19.17 6.12 -6.24
C LEU A 71 17.95 5.90 -7.12
N TRP A 72 16.96 6.79 -6.99
CA TRP A 72 15.68 6.72 -7.71
C TRP A 72 15.82 6.70 -9.25
N GLY A 73 16.93 7.23 -9.79
CA GLY A 73 17.17 7.27 -11.23
C GLY A 73 16.17 8.18 -11.94
N ASP A 74 15.38 7.61 -12.87
CA ASP A 74 14.28 8.28 -13.60
C ASP A 74 12.90 8.09 -12.93
N ASP A 75 12.79 7.25 -11.91
CA ASP A 75 11.53 7.09 -11.16
C ASP A 75 11.45 8.14 -10.04
N GLU A 76 10.25 8.62 -9.72
CA GLU A 76 10.03 9.53 -8.59
C GLU A 76 9.40 8.77 -7.41
N PRO A 77 9.74 9.14 -6.16
CA PRO A 77 9.08 8.60 -4.98
C PRO A 77 7.57 8.87 -5.02
N VAL A 78 6.79 7.82 -4.80
CA VAL A 78 5.34 7.90 -4.66
C VAL A 78 5.01 8.26 -3.22
N LEU A 79 4.24 9.34 -3.06
CA LEU A 79 3.75 9.71 -1.74
C LEU A 79 2.54 8.84 -1.37
N ALA A 80 2.65 8.08 -0.28
CA ALA A 80 1.60 7.18 0.18
C ALA A 80 0.27 7.91 0.42
N ASP A 81 0.31 9.12 0.99
CA ASP A 81 -0.88 9.93 1.22
C ASP A 81 -1.54 10.38 -0.07
N ARG A 82 -0.75 10.75 -1.08
CA ARG A 82 -1.27 11.11 -2.39
C ARG A 82 -1.94 9.90 -3.04
N ALA A 83 -1.24 8.78 -3.12
CA ALA A 83 -1.73 7.56 -3.77
C ALA A 83 -3.03 7.05 -3.12
N LEU A 84 -3.08 6.98 -1.79
CA LEU A 84 -4.27 6.51 -1.09
C LEU A 84 -5.42 7.52 -1.15
N ASN A 85 -5.17 8.83 -1.05
CA ASN A 85 -6.24 9.82 -1.18
C ASN A 85 -6.80 9.91 -2.60
N GLU A 86 -5.95 9.86 -3.63
CA GLU A 86 -6.39 9.89 -5.03
C GLU A 86 -7.21 8.65 -5.38
N ARG A 87 -6.83 7.46 -4.86
CA ARG A 87 -7.54 6.21 -5.15
C ARG A 87 -8.79 6.01 -4.29
N PHE A 88 -8.70 6.29 -2.98
CA PHE A 88 -9.73 5.91 -2.01
C PHE A 88 -10.43 7.07 -1.32
N GLY A 89 -9.92 8.29 -1.43
CA GLY A 89 -10.50 9.46 -0.75
C GLY A 89 -11.94 9.78 -1.17
N ALA A 90 -12.35 9.34 -2.37
CA ALA A 90 -13.73 9.44 -2.84
C ALA A 90 -14.61 8.22 -2.48
N LEU A 91 -14.00 7.09 -2.10
CA LEU A 91 -14.68 5.81 -1.89
C LEU A 91 -14.90 5.50 -0.40
N VAL A 92 -13.94 5.85 0.46
CA VAL A 92 -14.00 5.57 1.89
C VAL A 92 -13.89 6.87 2.70
N PRO A 93 -14.38 6.90 3.95
CA PRO A 93 -14.24 8.07 4.79
C PRO A 93 -12.77 8.46 4.98
N ASN A 94 -12.48 9.76 4.93
CA ASN A 94 -11.13 10.29 5.15
C ASN A 94 -10.47 9.81 6.46
N THR A 95 -11.25 9.50 7.49
CA THR A 95 -10.72 8.94 8.75
C THR A 95 -10.07 7.58 8.54
N VAL A 96 -10.65 6.71 7.72
CA VAL A 96 -10.08 5.39 7.37
C VAL A 96 -8.75 5.56 6.65
N VAL A 97 -8.70 6.42 5.64
CA VAL A 97 -7.47 6.72 4.89
C VAL A 97 -6.37 7.26 5.83
N ARG A 98 -6.72 8.21 6.70
CA ARG A 98 -5.77 8.81 7.66
C ARG A 98 -5.23 7.81 8.67
N GLU A 99 -6.06 6.89 9.17
CA GLU A 99 -5.58 5.85 10.09
C GLU A 99 -4.57 4.93 9.42
N VAL A 100 -4.85 4.48 8.20
CA VAL A 100 -3.90 3.68 7.40
C VAL A 100 -2.61 4.45 7.15
N LEU A 101 -2.72 5.71 6.72
CA LEU A 101 -1.57 6.56 6.48
C LEU A 101 -0.73 6.83 7.73
N SER A 102 -1.38 7.02 8.87
CA SER A 102 -0.66 7.21 10.13
C SER A 102 0.17 5.99 10.49
N ALA A 103 -0.34 4.79 10.23
CA ALA A 103 0.41 3.56 10.45
C ALA A 103 1.58 3.44 9.46
N ILE A 104 1.35 3.64 8.15
CA ILE A 104 2.39 3.65 7.10
C ILE A 104 3.54 4.61 7.47
N ARG A 105 3.18 5.85 7.80
CA ARG A 105 4.13 6.93 8.11
C ARG A 105 4.94 6.66 9.37
N ASN A 106 4.38 5.93 10.33
CA ASN A 106 5.05 5.64 11.58
C ASN A 106 6.16 4.58 11.43
N GLU A 107 6.06 3.67 10.46
CA GLU A 107 7.09 2.63 10.26
C GLU A 107 8.15 3.00 9.22
N VAL A 108 7.75 3.47 8.03
CA VAL A 108 8.68 3.73 6.91
C VAL A 108 8.73 5.20 6.52
N GLY A 109 7.62 5.92 6.71
CA GLY A 109 7.46 7.29 6.25
C GLY A 109 6.47 7.39 5.10
N ASN A 110 6.51 8.53 4.40
CA ASN A 110 5.51 8.87 3.39
C ASN A 110 5.98 8.55 1.96
N GLU A 111 7.26 8.24 1.77
CA GLU A 111 7.88 8.02 0.46
C GLU A 111 8.02 6.53 0.17
N TRP A 112 7.45 6.10 -0.95
CA TRP A 112 7.37 4.70 -1.34
C TRP A 112 7.69 4.52 -2.81
N ALA A 113 8.16 3.34 -3.19
CA ALA A 113 8.42 3.02 -4.59
C ALA A 113 7.25 2.22 -5.17
N TYR A 114 6.95 2.40 -6.46
CA TYR A 114 6.07 1.48 -7.15
C TYR A 114 6.72 0.11 -7.20
N LYS A 115 5.95 -0.90 -6.78
CA LYS A 115 6.38 -2.27 -6.87
C LYS A 115 6.68 -2.60 -8.32
N ARG A 116 7.94 -2.86 -8.64
CA ARG A 116 8.30 -3.24 -10.01
C ARG A 116 7.76 -4.65 -10.21
N MET A 117 6.83 -4.80 -11.16
CA MET A 117 6.53 -6.14 -11.64
C MET A 117 7.79 -6.60 -12.34
N ASP A 118 8.55 -7.49 -11.70
CA ASP A 118 9.53 -8.28 -12.42
C ASP A 118 8.85 -8.76 -13.69
N LYS A 119 9.41 -8.35 -14.83
CA LYS A 119 9.19 -9.05 -16.09
C LYS A 119 9.80 -10.45 -15.94
N ALA A 120 9.17 -11.30 -15.13
CA ALA A 120 9.11 -12.73 -15.44
C ALA A 120 8.06 -12.81 -16.57
N GLY A 121 8.42 -12.51 -17.81
CA GLY A 121 9.38 -13.27 -18.59
C GLY A 121 8.51 -13.92 -19.66
N ALA A 122 8.50 -13.30 -20.83
CA ALA A 122 7.88 -13.83 -22.04
C ALA A 122 8.59 -15.11 -22.49
#